data_AF-A0A454Y1E6-F1
#
_entry.id   AF-A0A454Y1E6-F1
#
_cell.length_a   1.000
_cell.length_b   1.000
_cell.length_c   1.000
_cell.angle_alpha   90.00
_cell.angle_beta   90.00
_cell.angle_gamma   90.00
#
_symmetry.space_group_name_H-M   'P 1'
#
loop_
_entity.id
_entity.type
_entity.pdbx_description
1 polymer ?
#
loop_
_entity_poly.entity_id
_entity_poly.type
_entity_poly.pdbx_seq_one_letter_code
_entity_poly.pdbx_strand_id
1 'polypeptide(L)'
;MSTDPNKAAARAVDMIDKWKNESTNIPENGFRTVVSRCFEALKSMNGTDIVDLEFHVCSMRSAREIARNFDKNIQSNSYREYYYGLSESIEKTMETLIERLKESEKEGLLPPQQPMPMSIHNPMVPPAHSAMFPSMMSAPLFNNYGTPPAYPTGGVSANTPRSKSNGIRTLKCTKCPATGFHISGLVNHLRNAHNTTPGIEKIGFQCTCGFVAFSYKNVWEHSNKCKSCSLTVVNKLD
;
A
#
# COMPACT_ATOMS: atom_id res chain seq x y z
N MET A 1 -14.95 -19.21 28.68
CA MET A 1 -13.70 -18.76 28.03
C MET A 1 -13.79 -17.25 27.88
N SER A 2 -12.97 -16.47 28.61
CA SER A 2 -12.93 -15.01 28.44
C SER A 2 -12.18 -14.68 27.14
N THR A 3 -12.89 -14.14 26.15
CA THR A 3 -12.30 -13.64 24.90
C THR A 3 -11.99 -12.17 25.08
N ASP A 4 -10.83 -11.88 25.67
CA ASP A 4 -10.26 -10.54 25.68
C ASP A 4 -10.19 -10.01 24.23
N PRO A 5 -10.92 -8.94 23.90
CA PRO A 5 -11.01 -8.42 22.53
C PRO A 5 -9.65 -7.98 21.99
N ASN A 6 -8.75 -7.51 22.86
CA ASN A 6 -7.40 -7.11 22.47
C ASN A 6 -6.57 -8.32 22.03
N LYS A 7 -6.72 -9.46 22.72
CA LYS A 7 -6.06 -10.72 22.33
C LYS A 7 -6.65 -11.28 21.04
N ALA A 8 -7.96 -11.10 20.80
CA ALA A 8 -8.58 -11.50 19.54
C ALA A 8 -8.05 -10.65 18.37
N ALA A 9 -7.96 -9.33 18.54
CA ALA A 9 -7.43 -8.42 17.53
C ALA A 9 -5.95 -8.72 17.21
N ALA A 10 -5.11 -8.92 18.24
CA ALA A 10 -3.70 -9.28 18.05
C ALA A 10 -3.53 -10.55 17.21
N ARG A 11 -4.29 -11.62 17.55
CA ARG A 11 -4.28 -12.87 16.77
C ARG A 11 -4.74 -12.69 15.33
N ALA A 12 -5.72 -11.81 15.09
CA ALA A 12 -6.18 -11.50 13.75
C ALA A 12 -5.08 -10.80 12.93
N VAL A 13 -4.38 -9.84 13.52
CA VAL A 13 -3.25 -9.15 12.89
C VAL A 13 -2.11 -10.13 12.57
N ASP A 14 -1.74 -10.99 13.51
CA ASP A 14 -0.69 -12.01 13.30
C ASP A 14 -1.04 -12.96 12.15
N MET A 15 -2.32 -13.38 12.09
CA MET A 15 -2.83 -14.22 11.01
C MET A 15 -2.77 -13.49 9.67
N ILE A 16 -3.15 -12.21 9.60
CA ILE A 16 -3.05 -11.39 8.39
C ILE A 16 -1.60 -11.25 7.93
N ASP A 17 -0.66 -10.99 8.83
CA ASP A 17 0.76 -10.86 8.48
C ASP A 17 1.34 -12.18 7.96
N LYS A 18 0.96 -13.31 8.57
CA LYS A 18 1.33 -14.63 8.06
C LYS A 18 0.85 -14.84 6.62
N TRP A 19 -0.44 -14.60 6.35
CA TRP A 19 -0.99 -14.75 5.00
C TRP A 19 -0.40 -13.75 4.00
N LYS A 20 -0.10 -12.53 4.43
CA LYS A 20 0.62 -11.55 3.61
C LYS A 20 1.99 -12.08 3.21
N ASN A 21 2.73 -12.70 4.13
CA ASN A 21 4.02 -13.31 3.81
C ASN A 21 3.87 -14.48 2.85
N GLU A 22 2.86 -15.33 3.01
CA GLU A 22 2.57 -16.43 2.08
C GLU A 22 2.20 -15.93 0.68
N SER A 23 1.57 -14.76 0.55
CA SER A 23 1.27 -14.14 -0.75
C SER A 23 2.52 -13.81 -1.58
N THR A 24 3.71 -13.80 -0.96
CA THR A 24 4.97 -13.62 -1.69
C THR A 24 5.31 -14.78 -2.63
N ASN A 25 4.71 -15.95 -2.40
CA ASN A 25 4.82 -17.12 -3.28
C ASN A 25 4.01 -16.97 -4.58
N ILE A 26 3.11 -15.98 -4.66
CA ILE A 26 2.40 -15.66 -5.90
C ILE A 26 3.41 -15.03 -6.87
N PRO A 27 3.43 -15.42 -8.16
CA PRO A 27 4.29 -14.77 -9.15
C PRO A 27 4.09 -13.26 -9.16
N GLU A 28 5.19 -12.51 -9.28
CA GLU A 28 5.16 -11.05 -9.23
C GLU A 28 4.43 -10.48 -10.45
N ASN A 29 3.18 -10.06 -10.23
CA ASN A 29 2.29 -9.48 -11.23
C ASN A 29 1.22 -8.59 -10.55
N GLY A 30 0.32 -8.03 -11.35
CA GLY A 30 -0.78 -7.21 -10.83
C GLY A 30 -1.66 -7.94 -9.81
N PHE A 31 -1.88 -9.24 -9.98
CA PHE A 31 -2.69 -10.05 -9.07
C PHE A 31 -2.07 -10.16 -7.67
N ARG A 32 -0.75 -10.43 -7.56
CA ARG A 32 -0.05 -10.39 -6.26
C ARG A 32 -0.19 -9.02 -5.58
N THR A 33 -0.14 -7.95 -6.36
CA THR A 33 -0.30 -6.58 -5.82
C THR A 33 -1.69 -6.40 -5.20
N VAL A 34 -2.75 -6.86 -5.87
CA VAL A 34 -4.12 -6.81 -5.33
C VAL A 34 -4.21 -7.57 -4.01
N VAL A 35 -3.72 -8.83 -3.97
CA VAL A 35 -3.74 -9.66 -2.76
C VAL A 35 -2.98 -8.99 -1.60
N SER A 36 -1.79 -8.46 -1.86
CA SER A 36 -1.01 -7.74 -0.84
C SER A 36 -1.74 -6.50 -0.31
N ARG A 37 -2.43 -5.74 -1.18
CA ARG A 37 -3.20 -4.57 -0.77
C ARG A 37 -4.43 -4.94 0.06
N CYS A 38 -5.08 -6.06 -0.23
CA CYS A 38 -6.18 -6.58 0.60
C CYS A 38 -5.73 -6.84 2.04
N PHE A 39 -4.58 -7.49 2.24
CA PHE A 39 -4.08 -7.75 3.59
C PHE A 39 -3.66 -6.48 4.33
N GLU A 40 -3.05 -5.52 3.63
CA GLU A 40 -2.74 -4.20 4.21
C GLU A 40 -4.01 -3.45 4.63
N ALA A 41 -5.05 -3.47 3.79
CA ALA A 41 -6.34 -2.88 4.08
C ALA A 41 -7.01 -3.54 5.30
N LEU A 42 -7.05 -4.87 5.35
CA LEU A 42 -7.59 -5.61 6.51
C LEU A 42 -6.84 -5.29 7.81
N LYS A 43 -5.50 -5.20 7.74
CA LYS A 43 -4.68 -4.83 8.91
C LYS A 43 -5.00 -3.41 9.38
N SER A 44 -5.21 -2.47 8.46
CA SER A 44 -5.54 -1.08 8.81
C SER A 44 -6.85 -0.96 9.58
N MET A 45 -7.85 -1.82 9.34
CA MET A 45 -9.13 -1.77 10.07
C MET A 45 -8.97 -1.88 11.60
N ASN A 46 -7.84 -2.40 12.10
CA ASN A 46 -7.56 -2.48 13.52
C ASN A 46 -6.95 -1.17 14.07
N GLY A 47 -7.81 -0.20 14.38
CA GLY A 47 -7.43 0.98 15.18
C GLY A 47 -6.72 2.10 14.42
N THR A 48 -6.85 2.17 13.09
CA THR A 48 -6.39 3.35 12.33
C THR A 48 -7.43 4.46 12.31
N ASP A 49 -6.96 5.68 12.02
CA ASP A 49 -7.81 6.83 11.78
C ASP A 49 -8.57 6.73 10.45
N ILE A 50 -9.60 7.55 10.29
CA ILE A 50 -10.45 7.58 9.09
C ILE A 50 -9.62 7.88 7.83
N VAL A 51 -8.56 8.69 7.94
CA VAL A 51 -7.73 9.12 6.81
C VAL A 51 -6.91 7.96 6.25
N ASP A 52 -6.35 7.12 7.12
CA ASP A 52 -5.59 5.95 6.71
C ASP A 52 -6.50 4.86 6.12
N LEU A 53 -7.72 4.70 6.67
CA LEU A 53 -8.74 3.83 6.05
C LEU A 53 -9.09 4.30 4.63
N GLU A 54 -9.34 5.60 4.42
CA GLU A 54 -9.61 6.17 3.09
C GLU A 54 -8.43 5.97 2.13
N PHE A 55 -7.19 6.12 2.61
CA PHE A 55 -6.00 5.84 1.83
C PHE A 55 -5.94 4.38 1.37
N HIS A 56 -6.20 3.43 2.27
CA HIS A 56 -6.17 2.01 1.97
C HIS A 56 -7.28 1.60 0.98
N VAL A 57 -8.50 2.14 1.12
CA VAL A 57 -9.59 1.98 0.14
C VAL A 57 -9.14 2.43 -1.25
N CYS A 58 -8.60 3.65 -1.35
CA CYS A 58 -8.16 4.22 -2.63
C CYS A 58 -7.00 3.41 -3.24
N SER A 59 -6.02 3.02 -2.42
CA SER A 59 -4.87 2.22 -2.87
C SER A 59 -5.29 0.85 -3.38
N MET A 60 -6.23 0.18 -2.71
CA MET A 60 -6.71 -1.14 -3.13
C MET A 60 -7.54 -1.06 -4.41
N ARG A 61 -8.46 -0.09 -4.52
CA ARG A 61 -9.26 0.16 -5.74
C ARG A 61 -8.35 0.39 -6.95
N SER A 62 -7.37 1.28 -6.81
CA SER A 62 -6.43 1.58 -7.89
C SER A 62 -5.61 0.35 -8.29
N ALA A 63 -5.08 -0.41 -7.33
CA ALA A 63 -4.36 -1.65 -7.62
C ALA A 63 -5.24 -2.67 -8.36
N ARG A 64 -6.50 -2.80 -7.96
CA ARG A 64 -7.47 -3.71 -8.59
C ARG A 64 -7.78 -3.33 -10.03
N GLU A 65 -8.09 -2.05 -10.28
CA GLU A 65 -8.38 -1.55 -11.62
C GLU A 65 -7.20 -1.73 -12.56
N ILE A 66 -5.99 -1.39 -12.10
CA ILE A 66 -4.75 -1.59 -12.86
C ILE A 66 -4.58 -3.09 -13.16
N ALA A 67 -4.64 -3.95 -12.14
CA ALA A 67 -4.42 -5.38 -12.33
C ALA A 67 -5.45 -6.00 -13.28
N ARG A 68 -6.73 -5.66 -13.15
CA ARG A 68 -7.82 -6.16 -14.02
C ARG A 68 -7.60 -5.80 -15.49
N ASN A 69 -7.03 -4.64 -15.79
CA ASN A 69 -6.73 -4.23 -17.17
C ASN A 69 -5.60 -5.04 -17.83
N PHE A 70 -4.70 -5.61 -17.05
CA PHE A 70 -3.56 -6.39 -17.57
C PHE A 70 -3.72 -7.91 -17.38
N ASP A 71 -4.69 -8.34 -16.58
CA ASP A 71 -4.93 -9.74 -16.26
C ASP A 71 -5.87 -10.43 -17.25
N LYS A 72 -5.28 -10.98 -18.33
CA LYS A 72 -6.02 -11.72 -19.36
C LYS A 72 -6.65 -13.02 -18.87
N ASN A 73 -6.25 -13.51 -17.69
CA ASN A 73 -6.68 -14.82 -17.18
C ASN A 73 -7.80 -14.70 -16.14
N ILE A 74 -8.36 -13.51 -15.90
CA ILE A 74 -9.36 -13.31 -14.85
C ILE A 74 -10.63 -14.15 -15.09
N GLN A 75 -11.10 -14.25 -16.33
CA GLN A 75 -12.31 -15.02 -16.69
C GLN A 75 -12.07 -16.53 -16.77
N SER A 76 -10.83 -16.95 -17.05
CA SER A 76 -10.48 -18.36 -17.19
C SER A 76 -10.00 -19.01 -15.89
N ASN A 77 -9.82 -18.22 -14.83
CA ASN A 77 -9.30 -18.69 -13.55
C ASN A 77 -10.23 -18.25 -12.39
N SER A 78 -11.03 -19.20 -11.90
CA SER A 78 -11.99 -18.98 -10.82
C SER A 78 -11.35 -18.50 -9.52
N TYR A 79 -10.10 -18.89 -9.22
CA TYR A 79 -9.39 -18.37 -8.05
C TYR A 79 -9.09 -16.88 -8.21
N ARG A 80 -8.66 -16.44 -9.40
CA ARG A 80 -8.43 -15.01 -9.64
C ARG A 80 -9.72 -14.23 -9.47
N GLU A 81 -10.80 -14.67 -10.11
CA GLU A 81 -12.12 -14.06 -9.99
C GLU A 81 -12.56 -13.94 -8.53
N TYR A 82 -12.42 -15.01 -7.75
CA TYR A 82 -12.69 -15.00 -6.31
C TYR A 82 -11.93 -13.90 -5.56
N TYR A 83 -10.62 -13.79 -5.77
CA TYR A 83 -9.79 -12.78 -5.09
C TYR A 83 -10.10 -11.34 -5.54
N TYR A 84 -10.46 -11.13 -6.82
CA TYR A 84 -10.97 -9.83 -7.26
C TYR A 84 -12.30 -9.48 -6.59
N GLY A 85 -13.23 -10.43 -6.50
CA GLY A 85 -14.50 -10.24 -5.77
C GLY A 85 -14.30 -10.01 -4.26
N LEU A 86 -13.34 -10.73 -3.65
CA LEU A 86 -12.96 -10.53 -2.25
C LEU A 86 -12.41 -9.13 -2.02
N SER A 87 -11.53 -8.64 -2.91
CA SER A 87 -10.98 -7.29 -2.80
C SER A 87 -12.04 -6.19 -2.92
N GLU A 88 -13.09 -6.41 -3.72
CA GLU A 88 -14.25 -5.52 -3.82
C GLU A 88 -15.12 -5.58 -2.55
N SER A 89 -15.29 -6.77 -1.98
CA SER A 89 -16.02 -6.95 -0.71
C SER A 89 -15.32 -6.25 0.47
N ILE A 90 -13.99 -6.36 0.56
CA ILE A 90 -13.18 -5.64 1.56
C ILE A 90 -13.33 -4.13 1.38
N GLU A 91 -13.32 -3.65 0.14
CA GLU A 91 -13.49 -2.23 -0.16
C GLU A 91 -14.82 -1.70 0.40
N LYS A 92 -15.91 -2.41 0.09
CA LYS A 92 -17.25 -2.03 0.55
C LYS A 92 -17.35 -2.04 2.06
N THR A 93 -16.72 -3.02 2.71
CA THR A 93 -16.69 -3.10 4.18
C THR A 93 -15.95 -1.90 4.78
N MET A 94 -14.82 -1.49 4.20
CA MET A 94 -14.09 -0.29 4.64
C MET A 94 -14.89 0.99 4.41
N GLU A 95 -15.55 1.14 3.25
CA GLU A 95 -16.41 2.30 2.97
C GLU A 95 -17.51 2.43 4.03
N THR A 96 -18.22 1.33 4.34
CA THR A 96 -19.24 1.32 5.40
C THR A 96 -18.66 1.61 6.78
N LEU A 97 -17.45 1.10 7.09
CA LEU A 97 -16.78 1.41 8.35
C LEU A 97 -16.45 2.90 8.46
N ILE A 98 -15.90 3.50 7.40
CA ILE A 98 -15.59 4.93 7.33
C ILE A 98 -16.85 5.77 7.54
N GLU A 99 -17.96 5.43 6.87
CA GLU A 99 -19.25 6.12 7.03
C GLU A 99 -19.71 6.11 8.49
N ARG A 100 -19.70 4.93 9.12
CA ARG A 100 -20.10 4.78 10.54
C ARG A 100 -19.19 5.53 11.51
N LEU A 101 -17.88 5.55 11.25
CA LEU A 101 -16.94 6.30 12.08
C LEU A 101 -17.20 7.81 11.96
N LYS A 102 -17.44 8.32 10.75
CA LYS A 102 -17.79 9.74 10.54
C LYS A 102 -19.12 10.12 11.21
N GLU A 103 -20.12 9.24 11.17
CA GLU A 103 -21.38 9.43 11.91
C GLU A 103 -21.13 9.48 13.41
N SER A 104 -20.32 8.57 13.95
CA SER A 104 -19.98 8.52 15.38
C SER A 104 -19.18 9.75 15.84
N GLU A 105 -18.32 10.32 14.99
CA GLU A 105 -17.64 11.61 15.25
C GLU A 105 -18.62 12.77 15.31
N LYS A 106 -19.60 12.81 14.38
CA LYS A 106 -20.63 13.85 14.34
C LYS A 106 -21.54 13.84 15.57
N GLU A 107 -21.83 12.66 16.10
CA GLU A 107 -22.63 12.47 17.31
C GLU A 107 -21.86 12.73 18.61
N GLY A 108 -20.53 12.93 18.53
CA GLY A 108 -19.68 13.12 19.70
C GLY A 108 -19.53 11.85 20.56
N LEU A 109 -19.86 10.68 20.00
CA LEU A 109 -19.74 9.38 20.68
C LEU A 109 -18.29 8.88 20.71
N LEU A 110 -17.47 9.34 19.77
CA LEU A 110 -16.04 9.05 19.80
C LEU A 110 -15.33 10.06 20.71
N PRO A 111 -14.46 9.58 21.62
CA PRO A 111 -13.59 10.48 22.35
C PRO A 111 -12.83 11.34 21.34
N PRO A 112 -12.65 12.65 21.59
CA PRO A 112 -11.88 13.50 20.70
C PRO A 112 -10.57 12.80 20.45
N GLN A 113 -10.27 12.49 19.19
CA GLN A 113 -9.01 11.85 18.85
C GLN A 113 -7.91 12.79 19.34
N GLN A 114 -7.31 12.44 20.48
CA GLN A 114 -6.11 13.12 20.91
C GLN A 114 -5.13 12.89 19.77
N PRO A 115 -4.48 13.95 19.23
CA PRO A 115 -3.44 13.76 18.25
C PRO A 115 -2.46 12.76 18.85
N MET A 116 -2.47 11.53 18.29
CA MET A 116 -1.70 10.43 18.84
C MET A 116 -0.27 10.94 18.98
N PRO A 117 0.34 10.91 20.18
CA PRO A 117 1.72 11.29 20.32
C PRO A 117 2.49 10.42 19.35
N MET A 118 3.03 11.06 18.31
CA MET A 118 3.73 10.38 17.23
C MET A 118 4.73 9.45 17.90
N SER A 119 4.53 8.14 17.77
CA SER A 119 5.45 7.18 18.33
C SER A 119 6.75 7.39 17.60
N ILE A 120 7.67 8.15 18.21
CA ILE A 120 9.04 8.29 17.77
C ILE A 120 9.61 6.88 17.95
N HIS A 121 9.40 6.02 16.95
CA HIS A 121 10.19 4.82 16.82
C HIS A 121 11.62 5.30 16.65
N ASN A 122 12.34 5.31 17.77
CA ASN A 122 13.78 5.48 17.76
C ASN A 122 14.31 4.47 16.74
N PRO A 123 15.07 4.90 15.73
CA PRO A 123 15.71 3.97 14.83
C PRO A 123 16.58 3.07 15.70
N MET A 124 16.19 1.81 15.80
CA MET A 124 16.95 0.77 16.48
C MET A 124 18.30 0.72 15.77
N VAL A 125 19.31 1.34 16.39
CA VAL A 125 20.69 1.36 15.89
C VAL A 125 21.13 -0.10 15.78
N PRO A 126 21.47 -0.61 14.59
CA PRO A 126 21.98 -1.97 14.48
C PRO A 126 23.31 -2.04 15.25
N PRO A 127 23.51 -3.03 16.14
CA PRO A 127 24.77 -3.17 16.84
C PRO A 127 25.86 -3.55 15.84
N ALA A 128 26.94 -2.78 15.84
CA ALA A 128 28.13 -3.07 15.08
C ALA A 128 28.80 -4.33 15.64
N HIS A 129 28.63 -5.47 14.96
CA HIS A 129 29.42 -6.66 15.21
C HIS A 129 30.07 -7.15 13.92
N SER A 130 31.37 -6.93 13.85
CA SER A 130 32.31 -7.73 13.08
C SER A 130 32.28 -9.17 13.60
N ALA A 131 32.04 -10.15 12.74
CA ALA A 131 32.44 -11.53 13.00
C ALA A 131 32.56 -12.32 11.70
N MET A 132 33.68 -13.03 11.60
CA MET A 132 34.12 -13.87 10.51
C MET A 132 33.24 -15.12 10.35
N PHE A 133 33.21 -15.65 9.13
CA PHE A 133 32.73 -17.00 8.81
C PHE A 133 33.45 -18.08 9.63
N PRO A 134 32.78 -19.21 9.88
CA PRO A 134 33.27 -20.42 9.23
C PRO A 134 32.18 -21.27 8.58
N SER A 135 32.63 -21.97 7.55
CA SER A 135 31.94 -22.98 6.77
C SER A 135 31.73 -24.28 7.55
N MET A 136 30.87 -25.14 6.97
CA MET A 136 30.67 -26.58 7.21
C MET A 136 29.58 -26.97 8.23
N MET A 137 28.49 -27.56 7.73
CA MET A 137 28.08 -28.95 7.99
C MET A 137 26.83 -29.31 7.16
N SER A 138 26.80 -30.57 6.73
CA SER A 138 25.86 -31.19 5.78
C SER A 138 24.56 -31.69 6.44
N ALA A 139 23.44 -31.56 5.70
CA ALA A 139 22.23 -32.41 5.55
C ALA A 139 21.43 -32.89 6.81
N PRO A 140 20.08 -33.04 6.72
CA PRO A 140 19.48 -34.15 5.96
C PRO A 140 18.27 -33.80 5.06
N LEU A 141 18.03 -34.73 4.12
CA LEU A 141 16.90 -34.86 3.22
C LEU A 141 15.56 -35.02 3.97
N PHE A 142 14.49 -34.38 3.50
CA PHE A 142 13.09 -34.88 3.39
C PHE A 142 12.14 -33.72 3.03
N ASN A 143 11.64 -33.64 1.80
CA ASN A 143 10.28 -34.05 1.46
C ASN A 143 9.96 -33.73 -0.01
N ASN A 144 9.55 -34.80 -0.68
CA ASN A 144 9.27 -34.89 -2.10
C ASN A 144 7.81 -34.47 -2.31
N TYR A 145 7.57 -33.20 -2.64
CA TYR A 145 6.29 -32.76 -3.19
C TYR A 145 6.42 -32.56 -4.69
N GLY A 146 5.51 -33.20 -5.41
CA GLY A 146 5.58 -33.45 -6.84
C GLY A 146 5.95 -32.24 -7.69
N THR A 147 6.79 -32.53 -8.68
CA THR A 147 7.05 -31.69 -9.85
C THR A 147 5.74 -31.17 -10.44
N PRO A 148 5.52 -29.84 -10.49
CA PRO A 148 4.44 -29.27 -11.30
C PRO A 148 4.75 -29.49 -12.79
N PRO A 149 3.72 -29.62 -13.64
CA PRO A 149 3.91 -29.85 -15.07
C PRO A 149 4.69 -28.71 -15.72
N ALA A 150 5.68 -29.08 -16.53
CA ALA A 150 6.46 -28.17 -17.35
C ALA A 150 5.54 -27.47 -18.36
N TYR A 151 5.26 -26.19 -18.15
CA TYR A 151 4.62 -25.36 -19.16
C TYR A 151 5.64 -24.97 -20.22
N PRO A 152 5.29 -25.02 -21.52
CA PRO A 152 6.19 -24.63 -22.59
C PRO A 152 6.53 -23.14 -22.47
N THR A 153 7.82 -22.85 -22.38
CA THR A 153 8.39 -21.50 -22.34
C THR A 153 8.29 -20.89 -23.74
N GLY A 154 7.10 -20.39 -24.08
CA GLY A 154 6.90 -19.55 -25.25
C GLY A 154 7.52 -18.19 -24.99
N GLY A 155 8.66 -17.90 -25.62
CA GLY A 155 9.28 -16.58 -25.64
C GLY A 155 8.38 -15.58 -26.36
N VAL A 156 7.53 -14.86 -25.61
CA VAL A 156 6.77 -13.74 -26.14
C VAL A 156 7.59 -12.48 -25.93
N SER A 157 8.17 -11.98 -27.01
CA SER A 157 8.78 -10.65 -27.09
C SER A 157 7.72 -9.59 -26.80
N ALA A 158 7.72 -9.08 -25.57
CA ALA A 158 6.77 -8.09 -25.09
C ALA A 158 7.26 -6.66 -25.40
N ASN A 159 7.03 -6.21 -26.63
CA ASN A 159 6.88 -4.77 -26.89
C ASN A 159 5.46 -4.36 -26.48
N THR A 160 5.22 -4.24 -25.19
CA THR A 160 4.01 -3.56 -24.69
C THR A 160 4.20 -2.05 -24.77
N PRO A 161 3.21 -1.28 -25.23
CA PRO A 161 3.26 0.18 -25.18
C PRO A 161 3.36 0.61 -23.72
N ARG A 162 4.52 1.14 -23.31
CA ARG A 162 4.68 1.78 -22.00
C ARG A 162 3.59 2.83 -21.85
N SER A 163 2.69 2.63 -20.88
CA SER A 163 1.73 3.64 -20.45
C SER A 163 2.44 4.99 -20.31
N LYS A 164 1.84 6.04 -20.89
CA LYS A 164 2.32 7.43 -20.81
C LYS A 164 2.37 7.98 -19.37
N SER A 165 2.03 7.18 -18.35
CA SER A 165 2.10 7.53 -16.93
C SER A 165 3.52 7.63 -16.35
N ASN A 166 4.57 7.36 -17.13
CA ASN A 166 5.97 7.42 -16.65
C ASN A 166 6.55 8.84 -16.46
N GLY A 167 5.79 9.90 -16.78
CA GLY A 167 6.31 11.28 -16.83
C GLY A 167 6.48 12.02 -15.50
N ILE A 168 5.92 11.56 -14.38
CA ILE A 168 5.90 12.33 -13.12
C ILE A 168 6.85 11.72 -12.08
N ARG A 169 8.14 11.58 -12.42
CA ARG A 169 9.22 11.23 -11.46
C ARG A 169 10.02 12.47 -11.05
N THR A 170 9.35 13.53 -10.63
CA THR A 170 9.99 14.84 -10.40
C THR A 170 9.87 15.34 -8.97
N LEU A 171 9.14 14.64 -8.10
CA LEU A 171 8.92 15.12 -6.74
C LEU A 171 10.19 14.93 -5.90
N LYS A 172 10.51 15.97 -5.12
CA LYS A 172 11.64 16.02 -4.20
C LYS A 172 11.10 16.00 -2.77
N CYS A 173 11.78 15.29 -1.88
CA CYS A 173 11.46 15.36 -0.46
C CYS A 173 11.86 16.74 0.09
N THR A 174 11.04 17.33 0.96
CA THR A 174 11.34 18.62 1.61
C THR A 174 12.26 18.46 2.83
N LYS A 175 12.46 17.24 3.33
CA LYS A 175 13.22 16.93 4.55
C LYS A 175 14.61 16.35 4.27
N CYS A 176 14.86 15.85 3.07
CA CYS A 176 16.12 15.20 2.73
C CYS A 176 16.43 15.36 1.23
N PRO A 177 17.67 15.10 0.78
CA PRO A 177 18.06 15.27 -0.63
C PRO A 177 17.48 14.20 -1.58
N ALA A 178 16.61 13.29 -1.11
CA ALA A 178 16.01 12.29 -1.96
C ALA A 178 15.04 12.91 -2.99
N THR A 179 15.12 12.45 -4.23
CA THR A 179 14.35 12.97 -5.37
C THR A 179 13.86 11.85 -6.27
N GLY A 180 13.07 12.19 -7.29
CA GLY A 180 12.62 11.23 -8.31
C GLY A 180 11.38 10.44 -7.90
N PHE A 181 10.62 10.94 -6.93
CA PHE A 181 9.45 10.25 -6.41
C PHE A 181 8.22 10.48 -7.30
N HIS A 182 7.41 9.43 -7.43
CA HIS A 182 5.98 9.55 -7.72
C HIS A 182 5.23 10.02 -6.47
N ILE A 183 3.99 10.49 -6.60
CA ILE A 183 3.21 10.97 -5.44
C ILE A 183 3.12 9.89 -4.34
N SER A 184 2.72 8.67 -4.69
CA SER A 184 2.64 7.54 -3.75
C SER A 184 4.01 7.17 -3.16
N GLY A 185 5.06 7.25 -3.98
CA GLY A 185 6.44 7.04 -3.54
C GLY A 185 6.91 8.09 -2.53
N LEU A 186 6.56 9.36 -2.73
CA LEU A 186 6.88 10.45 -1.82
C LEU A 186 6.13 10.29 -0.49
N VAL A 187 4.84 9.95 -0.54
CA VAL A 187 4.03 9.70 0.67
C VAL A 187 4.63 8.56 1.49
N ASN A 188 4.95 7.43 0.85
CA ASN A 188 5.60 6.31 1.52
C ASN A 188 6.99 6.68 2.05
N HIS A 189 7.76 7.47 1.30
CA HIS A 189 9.06 7.95 1.74
C HIS A 189 8.95 8.84 2.98
N LEU A 190 8.03 9.81 3.00
CA LEU A 190 7.78 10.65 4.17
C LEU A 190 7.37 9.81 5.39
N ARG A 191 6.49 8.81 5.18
CA ARG A 191 6.05 7.91 6.24
C ARG A 191 7.21 7.07 6.80
N ASN A 192 8.01 6.48 5.92
CA ASN A 192 9.03 5.50 6.33
C ASN A 192 10.36 6.14 6.76
N ALA A 193 10.79 7.21 6.09
CA ALA A 193 12.09 7.84 6.33
C ALA A 193 12.01 9.01 7.32
N HIS A 194 10.84 9.63 7.44
CA HIS A 194 10.66 10.83 8.26
C HIS A 194 9.55 10.71 9.29
N ASN A 195 8.87 9.56 9.39
CA ASN A 195 7.73 9.34 10.28
C ASN A 195 6.69 10.48 10.19
N THR A 196 6.46 11.02 8.99
CA THR A 196 5.56 12.17 8.78
C THR A 196 4.64 11.94 7.58
N THR A 197 3.64 12.79 7.41
CA THR A 197 2.71 12.75 6.28
C THR A 197 2.63 14.11 5.59
N PRO A 198 2.21 14.18 4.31
CA PRO A 198 2.06 15.46 3.63
C PRO A 198 1.14 16.43 4.38
N GLY A 199 0.09 15.93 5.04
CA GLY A 199 -0.83 16.76 5.82
C GLY A 199 -0.16 17.42 7.03
N ILE A 200 0.67 16.66 7.76
CA ILE A 200 1.41 17.16 8.94
C ILE A 200 2.43 18.22 8.52
N GLU A 201 3.18 17.95 7.45
CA GLU A 201 4.17 18.88 6.91
C GLU A 201 3.55 20.06 6.15
N LYS A 202 2.21 20.10 6.04
CA LYS A 202 1.48 21.09 5.24
C LYS A 202 2.02 21.18 3.80
N ILE A 203 2.38 20.03 3.25
CA ILE A 203 2.85 19.87 1.88
C ILE A 203 1.65 19.78 0.93
N GLY A 204 1.64 20.63 -0.09
CA GLY A 204 0.74 20.58 -1.22
C GLY A 204 1.46 20.14 -2.50
N PHE A 205 0.66 19.84 -3.52
CA PHE A 205 1.13 19.54 -4.86
C PHE A 205 0.59 20.60 -5.81
N GLN A 206 1.49 21.26 -6.53
CA GLN A 206 1.16 22.25 -7.54
C GLN A 206 1.43 21.68 -8.92
N CYS A 207 0.45 21.79 -9.82
CA CYS A 207 0.61 21.47 -11.23
C CYS A 207 1.08 22.71 -12.00
N THR A 208 1.85 22.53 -13.06
CA THR A 208 2.26 23.59 -13.99
C THR A 208 1.10 24.37 -14.62
N CYS A 209 -0.12 23.82 -14.62
CA CYS A 209 -1.32 24.54 -15.05
C CYS A 209 -1.90 25.49 -13.99
N GLY A 210 -1.25 25.64 -12.83
CA GLY A 210 -1.68 26.48 -11.71
C GLY A 210 -2.59 25.80 -10.69
N PHE A 211 -2.98 24.54 -10.91
CA PHE A 211 -3.80 23.79 -9.94
C PHE A 211 -2.99 23.45 -8.69
N VAL A 212 -3.55 23.70 -7.50
CA VAL A 212 -2.94 23.37 -6.21
C VAL A 212 -3.88 22.50 -5.41
N ALA A 213 -3.39 21.38 -4.89
CA ALA A 213 -4.15 20.52 -3.99
C ALA A 213 -3.28 19.93 -2.89
N PHE A 214 -3.89 19.76 -1.72
CA PHE A 214 -3.26 19.17 -0.53
C PHE A 214 -3.72 17.72 -0.28
N SER A 215 -4.73 17.25 -1.02
CA SER A 215 -5.23 15.88 -0.94
C SER A 215 -4.76 15.06 -2.13
N TYR A 216 -4.29 13.84 -1.87
CA TYR A 216 -3.89 12.87 -2.89
C TYR A 216 -4.98 12.65 -3.92
N LYS A 217 -6.24 12.52 -3.48
CA LYS A 217 -7.40 12.30 -4.35
C LYS A 217 -7.54 13.40 -5.39
N ASN A 218 -7.49 14.66 -4.97
CA ASN A 218 -7.66 15.80 -5.86
C ASN A 218 -6.52 15.91 -6.88
N VAL A 219 -5.29 15.59 -6.47
CA VAL A 219 -4.11 15.59 -7.35
C VAL A 219 -4.23 14.47 -8.40
N TRP A 220 -4.70 13.29 -8.00
CA TRP A 220 -4.90 12.16 -8.91
C TRP A 220 -6.04 12.42 -9.90
N GLU A 221 -7.18 12.93 -9.43
CA GLU A 221 -8.27 13.33 -10.32
C GLU A 221 -7.84 14.40 -11.33
N HIS A 222 -7.02 15.35 -10.87
CA HIS A 222 -6.44 16.37 -11.73
C HIS A 222 -5.46 15.79 -12.75
N SER A 223 -4.54 14.91 -12.34
CA SER A 223 -3.52 14.34 -13.22
C SER A 223 -4.12 13.52 -14.36
N ASN A 224 -5.27 12.89 -14.14
CA ASN A 224 -6.02 12.17 -15.17
C ASN A 224 -6.68 13.10 -16.20
N LYS A 225 -7.00 14.34 -15.81
CA LYS A 225 -7.68 15.32 -16.69
C LYS A 225 -6.71 16.30 -17.36
N CYS A 226 -5.56 16.55 -16.74
CA CYS A 226 -4.60 17.56 -17.18
C CYS A 226 -3.66 17.02 -18.26
N LYS A 227 -3.73 17.59 -19.48
CA LYS A 227 -2.93 17.15 -20.64
C LYS A 227 -1.42 17.38 -20.50
N SER A 228 -1.00 18.33 -19.66
CA SER A 228 0.39 18.74 -19.44
C SER A 228 0.76 18.68 -17.95
N CYS A 229 0.25 17.67 -17.25
CA CYS A 229 0.45 17.53 -15.81
C CYS A 229 1.93 17.32 -15.45
N SER A 230 2.54 18.32 -14.82
CA SER A 230 3.82 18.20 -14.16
C SER A 230 3.67 18.76 -12.76
N LEU A 231 3.94 17.93 -11.75
CA LEU A 231 3.70 18.25 -10.35
C LEU A 231 5.00 18.66 -9.66
N THR A 232 4.92 19.72 -8.88
CA THR A 232 5.94 20.18 -7.93
C THR A 232 5.37 20.15 -6.52
N VAL A 233 6.27 20.01 -5.54
CA VAL A 233 5.93 20.06 -4.12
C VAL A 233 5.95 21.52 -3.67
N VAL A 234 4.90 21.98 -2.99
CA VAL A 234 4.78 23.34 -2.43
C VAL A 234 4.46 23.27 -0.94
N ASN A 235 4.91 24.23 -0.15
CA ASN A 235 4.54 24.34 1.26
C ASN A 235 3.32 25.27 1.40
N LYS A 236 2.36 24.95 2.26
CA LYS A 236 1.15 25.76 2.51
C LYS A 236 1.44 27.15 3.13
N LEU A 237 2.70 27.47 3.42
CA LEU A 237 3.10 28.65 4.17
C LEU A 237 3.68 29.79 3.29
N ASP A 238 3.68 29.62 1.97
CA ASP A 238 4.03 30.67 1.00
C ASP A 238 2.80 31.21 0.28
#